data_AF-A0A5N9EG87-F1
#
_entry.id   AF-A0A5N9EG87-F1
#
_cell.length_a   1.000
_cell.length_b   1.000
_cell.length_c   1.000
_cell.angle_alpha   90.00
_cell.angle_beta   90.00
_cell.angle_gamma   90.00
#
_symmetry.space_group_name_H-M   'P 1'
#
loop_
_entity.id
_entity.type
_entity.pdbx_description
1 polymer ?
#
loop_
_entity_poly.entity_id
_entity_poly.type
_entity_poly.pdbx_seq_one_letter_code
_entity_poly.pdbx_strand_id
1 'polypeptide(L)'
;MDDMKGVGWKKQHELVPSEYPLALEKYWGYLNTKEVGVLIYSSADEAKSQGLDSAKQQTSRGEDGKASEGVDRISCRHAQGQSAVKNIKKNVPIKYAYNGSINLLLDLDDRNIPEAPICPNKYPTYRDITIIGNMVIMCESDGRNLSEPSTNCAELSTWLSE
;
A
#
# COMPACT_ATOMS: atom_id res chain seq x y z
N MET A 1 -5.85 -11.28 12.01
CA MET A 1 -5.59 -9.83 12.19
C MET A 1 -4.93 -9.51 13.52
N ASP A 2 -5.26 -10.24 14.59
CA ASP A 2 -4.60 -10.07 15.88
C ASP A 2 -3.12 -10.45 15.84
N ASP A 3 -2.72 -11.43 15.03
CA ASP A 3 -1.31 -11.79 14.83
C ASP A 3 -0.50 -10.60 14.31
N MET A 4 -1.04 -9.86 13.34
CA MET A 4 -0.41 -8.64 12.81
C MET A 4 -0.29 -7.56 13.89
N LYS A 5 -1.31 -7.39 14.76
CA LYS A 5 -1.20 -6.46 15.90
C LYS A 5 -0.11 -6.92 16.88
N GLY A 6 0.04 -8.23 17.08
CA GLY A 6 1.06 -8.84 17.93
C GLY A 6 2.47 -8.47 17.51
N VAL A 7 2.75 -8.45 16.20
CA VAL A 7 4.05 -8.01 15.65
C VAL A 7 4.18 -6.48 15.54
N GLY A 8 3.26 -5.72 16.13
CA GLY A 8 3.33 -4.26 16.20
C GLY A 8 2.79 -3.51 14.97
N TRP A 9 2.08 -4.19 14.06
CA TRP A 9 1.42 -3.52 12.93
C TRP A 9 0.24 -2.67 13.39
N LYS A 10 0.22 -1.41 12.97
CA LYS A 10 -0.77 -0.41 13.37
C LYS A 10 -1.75 -0.15 12.22
N LYS A 11 -2.88 -0.86 12.24
CA LYS A 11 -4.01 -0.69 11.32
C LYS A 11 -4.39 0.79 11.15
N GLN A 12 -4.58 1.23 9.91
CA GLN A 12 -5.02 2.60 9.56
C GLN A 12 -6.39 2.57 8.89
N HIS A 13 -6.42 2.44 7.56
CA HIS A 13 -7.64 2.51 6.77
C HIS A 13 -7.88 1.21 6.00
N GLU A 14 -9.13 1.03 5.58
CA GLU A 14 -9.50 -0.05 4.68
C GLU A 14 -8.88 0.20 3.30
N LEU A 15 -8.51 -0.89 2.63
CA LEU A 15 -8.11 -0.87 1.23
C LEU A 15 -9.36 -0.82 0.34
N VAL A 16 -9.23 -0.37 -0.92
CA VAL A 16 -10.38 -0.20 -1.82
C VAL A 16 -11.08 -1.56 -2.07
N PRO A 17 -12.33 -1.76 -1.63
CA PRO A 17 -12.92 -3.10 -1.59
C PRO A 17 -13.03 -3.83 -2.93
N SER A 18 -13.18 -3.09 -4.05
CA SER A 18 -13.30 -3.64 -5.41
C SER A 18 -12.03 -4.33 -5.90
N GLU A 19 -10.85 -3.92 -5.40
CA GLU A 19 -9.55 -4.45 -5.85
C GLU A 19 -9.18 -5.78 -5.17
N TYR A 20 -9.91 -6.14 -4.11
CA TYR A 20 -9.66 -7.34 -3.29
C TYR A 20 -10.96 -8.13 -3.14
N PRO A 21 -11.44 -8.78 -4.22
CA PRO A 21 -12.59 -9.66 -4.14
C PRO A 21 -12.30 -10.81 -3.17
N LEU A 22 -13.34 -11.27 -2.47
CA LEU A 22 -13.31 -12.39 -1.51
C LEU A 22 -12.46 -12.18 -0.24
N ALA A 23 -11.65 -11.12 -0.16
CA ALA A 23 -10.98 -10.76 1.09
C ALA A 23 -12.03 -10.37 2.15
N LEU A 24 -12.05 -11.09 3.26
CA LEU A 24 -12.93 -10.88 4.41
C LEU A 24 -12.49 -9.67 5.23
N GLU A 25 -11.19 -9.46 5.33
CA GLU A 25 -10.58 -8.25 5.89
C GLU A 25 -9.52 -7.72 4.93
N LYS A 26 -9.47 -6.40 4.74
CA LYS A 26 -8.54 -5.74 3.83
C LYS A 26 -8.17 -4.35 4.31
N TYR A 27 -7.02 -4.24 4.94
CA TYR A 27 -6.60 -2.99 5.55
C TYR A 27 -5.12 -2.75 5.32
N TRP A 28 -4.73 -1.50 5.32
CA TRP A 28 -3.33 -1.13 5.39
C TRP A 28 -3.02 -0.45 6.71
N GLY A 29 -1.76 -0.48 7.07
CA GLY A 29 -1.26 0.17 8.25
C GLY A 29 0.25 0.33 8.22
N TYR A 30 0.84 0.66 9.36
CA TYR A 30 2.28 0.85 9.47
C TYR A 30 2.94 -0.24 10.32
N LEU A 31 4.04 -0.78 9.82
CA LEU A 31 4.97 -1.66 10.53
C LEU A 31 6.39 -1.17 10.25
N ASN A 32 7.19 -0.95 11.30
CA ASN A 32 8.57 -0.43 11.16
C ASN A 32 8.68 0.83 10.28
N THR A 33 7.75 1.78 10.46
CA THR A 33 7.63 3.03 9.68
C THR A 33 7.31 2.87 8.19
N LYS A 34 7.00 1.65 7.75
CA LYS A 34 6.65 1.29 6.37
C LYS A 34 5.21 0.88 6.25
N GLU A 35 4.60 1.20 5.12
CA GLU A 35 3.23 0.79 4.83
C GLU A 35 3.18 -0.73 4.57
N VAL A 36 2.24 -1.40 5.23
CA VAL A 36 1.97 -2.82 5.05
C VAL A 36 0.46 -3.03 4.89
N GLY A 37 0.07 -3.57 3.74
CA GLY A 37 -1.27 -4.02 3.43
C GLY A 37 -1.48 -5.46 3.87
N VAL A 38 -2.62 -5.76 4.48
CA VAL A 38 -2.99 -7.07 4.97
C VAL A 38 -4.36 -7.43 4.45
N LEU A 39 -4.44 -8.58 3.79
CA LEU A 39 -5.65 -9.20 3.27
C LEU A 39 -5.85 -10.54 3.99
N ILE A 40 -7.06 -10.81 4.44
CA ILE A 40 -7.42 -12.08 5.08
C ILE A 40 -8.51 -12.74 4.24
N TYR A 41 -8.25 -13.98 3.83
CA TYR A 41 -9.17 -14.81 3.04
C TYR A 41 -9.82 -15.89 3.90
N SER A 42 -10.83 -16.57 3.37
CA SER A 42 -11.51 -17.64 4.12
C SER A 42 -10.63 -18.88 4.30
N SER A 43 -9.66 -19.07 3.40
CA SER A 43 -8.74 -20.22 3.40
C SER A 43 -7.35 -19.87 2.85
N ALA A 44 -6.39 -20.76 3.11
CA ALA A 44 -5.05 -20.66 2.55
C ALA A 44 -5.03 -20.82 1.02
N ASP A 45 -5.95 -21.59 0.46
CA ASP A 45 -6.03 -21.81 -0.99
C ASP A 45 -6.56 -20.57 -1.71
N GLU A 46 -7.54 -19.88 -1.13
CA GLU A 46 -8.00 -18.57 -1.64
C GLU A 46 -6.91 -17.52 -1.56
N ALA A 47 -6.16 -17.46 -0.46
CA ALA A 47 -5.04 -16.54 -0.32
C ALA A 47 -3.95 -16.79 -1.39
N LYS A 48 -3.62 -18.06 -1.66
CA LYS A 48 -2.58 -18.44 -2.66
C LYS A 48 -3.03 -18.28 -4.12
N SER A 49 -4.33 -18.28 -4.38
CA SER A 49 -4.88 -18.06 -5.71
C SER A 49 -5.31 -16.60 -5.87
N GLN A 50 -6.55 -16.30 -5.46
CA GLN A 50 -7.18 -14.99 -5.61
C GLN A 50 -6.41 -13.88 -4.88
N GLY A 51 -5.94 -14.16 -3.67
CA GLY A 51 -5.17 -13.18 -2.90
C GLY A 51 -3.82 -12.83 -3.52
N LEU A 52 -3.14 -13.83 -4.08
CA LEU A 52 -1.89 -13.61 -4.80
C LEU A 52 -2.12 -12.79 -6.08
N ASP A 53 -3.20 -13.05 -6.82
CA ASP A 53 -3.51 -12.31 -8.04
C ASP A 53 -3.86 -10.85 -7.75
N SER A 54 -4.71 -10.58 -6.75
CA SER A 54 -4.95 -9.21 -6.26
C SER A 54 -3.65 -8.53 -5.84
N ALA A 55 -2.82 -9.20 -5.02
CA ALA A 55 -1.57 -8.60 -4.55
C ALA A 55 -0.54 -8.35 -5.68
N LYS A 56 -0.49 -9.23 -6.71
CA LYS A 56 0.32 -9.01 -7.92
C LYS A 56 -0.14 -7.78 -8.68
N GLN A 57 -1.45 -7.55 -8.80
CA GLN A 57 -1.96 -6.33 -9.40
C GLN A 57 -1.45 -5.10 -8.64
N GLN A 58 -1.51 -5.14 -7.31
CA GLN A 58 -1.13 -4.03 -6.42
C GLN A 58 0.38 -3.76 -6.34
N THR A 59 1.22 -4.69 -6.78
CA THR A 59 2.67 -4.55 -6.88
C THR A 59 3.15 -4.36 -8.33
N SER A 60 2.24 -4.44 -9.30
CA SER A 60 2.56 -4.41 -10.72
C SER A 60 3.12 -3.06 -11.17
N ARG A 61 4.14 -3.13 -12.01
CA ARG A 61 4.86 -1.98 -12.55
C ARG A 61 4.87 -2.06 -14.07
N GLY A 62 4.60 -0.94 -14.74
CA GLY A 62 4.85 -0.79 -16.17
C GLY A 62 6.34 -0.75 -16.49
N GLU A 63 6.69 -0.67 -17.78
CA GLU A 63 8.09 -0.61 -18.24
C GLU A 63 8.86 0.59 -17.68
N ASP A 64 8.18 1.70 -17.43
CA ASP A 64 8.74 2.90 -16.82
C ASP A 64 8.77 2.84 -15.27
N GLY A 65 8.43 1.69 -14.70
CA GLY A 65 8.37 1.42 -13.27
C GLY A 65 7.14 1.99 -12.56
N LYS A 66 6.26 2.70 -13.28
CA LYS A 66 5.07 3.34 -12.71
C LYS A 66 3.97 2.33 -12.42
N ALA A 67 3.03 2.74 -11.59
CA ALA A 67 1.87 1.93 -11.22
C ALA A 67 0.99 1.70 -12.44
N SER A 68 0.60 0.45 -12.65
CA SER A 68 -0.44 0.07 -13.61
C SER A 68 -1.81 0.61 -13.17
N GLU A 69 -2.78 0.61 -14.07
CA GLU A 69 -4.18 0.88 -13.70
C GLU A 69 -4.70 -0.15 -12.68
N GLY A 70 -5.62 0.25 -11.79
CA GLY A 70 -6.15 -0.61 -10.73
C GLY A 70 -5.25 -0.79 -9.50
N VAL A 71 -4.06 -0.17 -9.47
CA VAL A 71 -3.26 -0.11 -8.24
C VAL A 71 -3.92 0.87 -7.26
N ASP A 72 -4.30 0.34 -6.10
CA ASP A 72 -4.96 1.04 -5.01
C ASP A 72 -4.01 2.03 -4.31
N ARG A 73 -2.86 1.52 -3.86
CA ARG A 73 -1.89 2.28 -3.06
C ARG A 73 -0.77 2.80 -3.96
N ILE A 74 -0.80 4.10 -4.24
CA ILE A 74 0.10 4.79 -5.18
C ILE A 74 0.95 5.84 -4.50
N SER A 75 2.24 5.56 -4.32
CA SER A 75 3.21 6.54 -3.84
C SER A 75 3.70 7.50 -4.92
N CYS A 76 3.56 8.80 -4.66
CA CYS A 76 4.06 9.86 -5.52
C CYS A 76 5.54 10.16 -5.27
N ARG A 77 6.35 10.17 -6.33
CA ARG A 77 7.79 10.48 -6.27
C ARG A 77 8.22 11.46 -7.38
N HIS A 78 9.22 12.29 -7.09
CA HIS A 78 9.95 13.04 -8.12
C HIS A 78 10.97 12.13 -8.83
N ALA A 79 11.46 12.55 -10.00
CA ALA A 79 12.40 11.79 -10.83
C ALA A 79 13.71 11.39 -10.11
N GLN A 80 14.05 12.01 -8.99
CA GLN A 80 15.21 11.67 -8.14
C GLN A 80 14.84 10.88 -6.87
N GLY A 81 13.68 10.23 -6.82
CA GLY A 81 13.29 9.42 -5.65
C GLY A 81 12.82 10.20 -4.42
N GLN A 82 12.80 11.54 -4.50
CA GLN A 82 12.29 12.37 -3.42
C GLN A 82 10.76 12.29 -3.37
N SER A 83 10.21 12.18 -2.16
CA SER A 83 8.76 12.29 -1.97
C SER A 83 8.27 13.64 -2.46
N ALA A 84 7.24 13.64 -3.32
CA ALA A 84 6.64 14.87 -3.85
C ALA A 84 5.91 15.71 -2.79
N VAL A 85 5.83 15.18 -1.57
CA VAL A 85 5.06 15.72 -0.43
C VAL A 85 5.88 16.69 0.45
N LYS A 86 7.19 16.89 0.17
CA LYS A 86 8.08 17.65 1.05
C LYS A 86 7.77 19.15 1.21
N ASN A 87 6.84 19.71 0.42
CA ASN A 87 6.53 21.15 0.40
C ASN A 87 5.09 21.52 0.83
N ILE A 88 4.45 20.69 1.65
CA ILE A 88 3.13 21.04 2.20
C ILE A 88 3.30 22.10 3.29
N LYS A 89 3.08 23.37 2.93
CA LYS A 89 2.97 24.49 3.88
C LYS A 89 1.82 24.22 4.86
N LYS A 90 1.97 24.71 6.10
CA LYS A 90 1.17 24.47 7.34
C LYS A 90 -0.37 24.44 7.28
N ASN A 91 -1.03 24.67 6.14
CA ASN A 91 -2.50 24.83 6.05
C ASN A 91 -3.19 23.87 5.06
N VAL A 92 -2.54 22.81 4.58
CA VAL A 92 -3.25 21.77 3.79
C VAL A 92 -3.84 20.73 4.75
N PRO A 93 -5.13 20.39 4.64
CA PRO A 93 -5.75 19.36 5.47
C PRO A 93 -4.98 18.04 5.35
N ILE A 94 -4.69 17.41 6.48
CA ILE A 94 -3.81 16.22 6.60
C ILE A 94 -4.27 15.04 5.73
N LYS A 95 -5.55 14.99 5.32
CA LYS A 95 -6.09 14.03 4.34
C LYS A 95 -5.35 14.02 2.99
N TYR A 96 -4.70 15.11 2.60
CA TYR A 96 -4.00 15.26 1.32
C TYR A 96 -2.48 15.06 1.43
N ALA A 97 -1.96 14.97 2.66
CA ALA A 97 -0.54 15.15 2.97
C ALA A 97 0.19 13.86 3.38
N TYR A 98 -0.50 12.74 3.53
CA TYR A 98 0.10 11.48 3.96
C TYR A 98 0.00 10.42 2.87
N ASN A 99 1.17 9.87 2.54
CA ASN A 99 1.41 8.69 1.71
C ASN A 99 0.29 8.33 0.73
N GLY A 100 0.43 8.86 -0.49
CA GLY A 100 0.37 8.00 -1.66
C GLY A 100 -0.87 7.14 -1.81
N SER A 101 -2.04 7.71 -1.64
CA SER A 101 -3.30 7.06 -2.02
C SER A 101 -4.16 8.08 -2.73
N ILE A 102 -3.93 8.20 -4.03
CA ILE A 102 -4.71 9.05 -4.93
C ILE A 102 -6.17 8.60 -5.00
N ASN A 103 -6.51 7.37 -4.60
CA ASN A 103 -7.91 6.92 -4.54
C ASN A 103 -8.78 7.68 -3.53
N LEU A 104 -8.20 8.53 -2.67
CA LEU A 104 -9.01 9.47 -1.86
C LEU A 104 -9.51 10.70 -2.63
N LEU A 105 -9.10 10.89 -3.90
CA LEU A 105 -9.51 12.05 -4.71
C LEU A 105 -10.81 11.84 -5.49
N LEU A 106 -11.40 10.64 -5.50
CA LEU A 106 -12.60 10.37 -6.29
C LEU A 106 -13.92 10.81 -5.63
N ASP A 107 -13.91 11.24 -4.36
CA ASP A 107 -15.11 11.66 -3.62
C ASP A 107 -15.16 13.17 -3.31
N LEU A 108 -14.33 13.98 -3.95
CA LEU A 108 -14.36 15.43 -3.73
C LEU A 108 -15.15 16.13 -4.82
N ASP A 109 -16.37 16.48 -4.43
CA ASP A 109 -17.26 17.39 -5.15
C ASP A 109 -16.47 18.64 -5.61
N ASP A 110 -16.60 18.94 -6.90
CA ASP A 110 -15.62 19.55 -7.80
C ASP A 110 -15.42 21.08 -7.62
N ARG A 111 -15.50 21.59 -6.39
CA ARG A 111 -15.58 23.03 -6.11
C ARG A 111 -14.67 23.44 -4.96
N ASN A 112 -13.50 23.98 -5.33
CA ASN A 112 -12.48 24.62 -4.48
C ASN A 112 -11.40 23.73 -3.84
N ILE A 113 -10.75 22.83 -4.60
CA ILE A 113 -9.45 22.30 -4.19
C ILE A 113 -8.36 23.26 -4.69
N PRO A 114 -7.51 23.86 -3.83
CA PRO A 114 -6.29 24.55 -4.28
C PRO A 114 -5.46 23.53 -5.07
N GLU A 115 -5.12 23.85 -6.32
CA GLU A 115 -4.40 22.97 -7.28
C GLU A 115 -3.68 21.81 -6.59
N ALA A 116 -4.33 20.65 -6.57
CA ALA A 116 -3.78 19.49 -5.87
C ALA A 116 -2.36 19.25 -6.38
N PRO A 117 -1.36 19.04 -5.50
CA PRO A 117 0.01 18.83 -5.94
C PRO A 117 0.04 17.67 -6.94
N ILE A 118 0.37 17.99 -8.20
CA ILE A 118 0.42 17.04 -9.30
C ILE A 118 1.39 15.94 -8.89
N CYS A 119 0.96 14.68 -9.00
CA CYS A 119 1.78 13.51 -8.77
C CYS A 119 2.42 13.09 -10.10
N PRO A 120 3.63 13.60 -10.45
CA PRO A 120 4.18 13.42 -11.79
C PRO A 120 4.54 11.96 -12.06
N ASN A 121 4.96 11.22 -11.02
CA ASN A 121 5.28 9.81 -11.12
C ASN A 121 4.55 9.03 -10.02
N LYS A 122 3.63 8.18 -10.48
CA LYS A 122 2.82 7.28 -9.67
C LYS A 122 3.54 5.93 -9.60
N TYR A 123 3.96 5.50 -8.42
CA TYR A 123 4.57 4.19 -8.21
C TYR A 123 3.69 3.34 -7.29
N PRO A 124 3.61 2.02 -7.47
CA PRO A 124 2.98 1.16 -6.47
C PRO A 124 3.72 1.33 -5.14
N THR A 125 2.96 1.59 -4.07
CA THR A 125 3.53 1.68 -2.72
C THR A 125 4.14 0.34 -2.34
N TYR A 126 3.44 -0.75 -2.63
CA TYR A 126 3.90 -2.10 -2.36
C TYR A 126 4.89 -2.59 -3.41
N ARG A 127 5.79 -3.45 -2.97
CA ARG A 127 6.76 -4.10 -3.84
C ARG A 127 6.70 -5.61 -3.67
N ASP A 128 6.81 -6.07 -2.43
CA ASP A 128 6.93 -7.48 -2.13
C ASP A 128 5.64 -8.02 -1.51
N ILE A 129 5.42 -9.32 -1.70
CA ILE A 129 4.24 -10.04 -1.25
C ILE A 129 4.71 -11.24 -0.45
N THR A 130 4.11 -11.42 0.73
CA THR A 130 4.31 -12.60 1.58
C THR A 130 2.95 -13.21 1.89
N ILE A 131 2.83 -14.54 1.79
CA ILE A 131 1.59 -15.28 2.08
C ILE A 131 1.85 -16.23 3.25
N ILE A 132 1.04 -16.12 4.30
CA ILE A 132 1.14 -16.93 5.52
C ILE A 132 -0.26 -17.43 5.87
N GLY A 133 -0.50 -18.74 5.73
CA GLY A 133 -1.83 -19.31 5.93
C GLY A 133 -2.85 -18.69 4.98
N ASN A 134 -3.92 -18.13 5.53
CA ASN A 134 -4.97 -17.41 4.81
C ASN A 134 -4.72 -15.88 4.70
N MET A 135 -3.54 -15.41 5.09
CA MET A 135 -3.17 -13.99 5.01
C MET A 135 -2.28 -13.73 3.80
N VAL A 136 -2.57 -12.66 3.08
CA VAL A 136 -1.69 -12.07 2.06
C VAL A 136 -1.24 -10.71 2.55
N ILE A 137 0.08 -10.49 2.57
CA ILE A 137 0.71 -9.31 3.12
C ILE A 137 1.49 -8.63 2.01
N MET A 138 1.24 -7.35 1.78
CA MET A 138 1.90 -6.53 0.78
C MET A 138 2.74 -5.49 1.49
N CYS A 139 4.05 -5.46 1.23
CA CYS A 139 4.95 -4.59 1.97
C CYS A 139 5.54 -3.48 1.09
N GLU A 140 5.59 -2.28 1.65
CA GLU A 140 6.39 -1.19 1.12
C GLU A 140 7.87 -1.58 1.15
N SER A 141 8.56 -1.21 0.07
CA SER A 141 10.00 -1.30 -0.07
C SER A 141 10.75 -0.46 0.99
N ASP A 142 11.93 -0.93 1.41
CA ASP A 142 12.75 -0.20 2.38
C ASP A 142 13.37 1.07 1.78
N GLY A 143 13.70 1.00 0.49
CA GLY A 143 14.30 2.08 -0.28
C GLY A 143 13.34 3.21 -0.59
N ARG A 144 13.87 4.43 -0.68
CA ARG A 144 13.08 5.65 -1.01
C ARG A 144 12.45 5.59 -2.40
N ASN A 145 13.09 4.86 -3.31
CA ASN A 145 12.67 4.68 -4.71
C ASN A 145 11.61 3.60 -4.89
N LEU A 146 11.19 2.94 -3.81
CA LEU A 146 10.24 1.83 -3.83
C LEU A 146 10.68 0.64 -4.69
N SER A 147 12.00 0.52 -4.87
CA SER A 147 12.66 -0.41 -5.78
C SER A 147 13.68 -1.29 -5.05
N GLU A 148 13.69 -1.29 -3.71
CA GLU A 148 14.51 -2.18 -2.86
C GLU A 148 13.62 -3.21 -2.15
N PRO A 149 14.09 -4.42 -1.85
CA PRO A 149 13.25 -5.39 -1.15
C PRO A 149 12.74 -4.84 0.19
N SER A 150 11.68 -5.44 0.71
CA SER A 150 11.08 -5.09 1.99
C SER A 150 11.54 -6.06 3.07
N THR A 151 12.26 -5.54 4.07
CA THR A 151 12.66 -6.30 5.26
C THR A 151 11.43 -6.82 5.99
N ASN A 152 10.34 -6.05 6.05
CA ASN A 152 9.09 -6.51 6.69
C ASN A 152 8.58 -7.82 6.04
N CYS A 153 8.48 -7.88 4.72
CA CYS A 153 7.99 -9.10 4.05
C CYS A 153 8.97 -10.28 4.17
N ALA A 154 10.27 -10.02 4.25
CA ALA A 154 11.29 -11.06 4.46
C ALA A 154 11.21 -11.69 5.85
N GLU A 155 10.89 -10.91 6.89
CA GLU A 155 10.98 -11.33 8.29
C GLU A 155 9.61 -11.70 8.91
N LEU A 156 8.50 -11.31 8.29
CA LEU A 156 7.15 -11.50 8.83
C LEU A 156 6.82 -12.97 9.17
N SER A 157 7.30 -13.93 8.36
CA SER A 157 7.11 -15.36 8.66
C SER A 157 7.78 -15.78 9.96
N THR A 158 8.94 -15.19 10.27
CA THR A 158 9.67 -15.45 11.51
C THR A 158 8.91 -14.85 12.69
N TRP A 159 8.55 -13.57 12.61
CA TRP A 159 7.87 -12.86 13.71
C TRP A 159 6.49 -13.41 14.05
N LEU A 160 5.78 -14.00 13.08
CA LEU A 160 4.47 -14.60 13.29
C LEU A 160 4.53 -16.06 13.76
N SER A 161 5.73 -16.65 13.80
CA SER A 161 5.95 -18.01 14.31
C SER A 161 6.50 -18.02 15.74
N GLU A 162 6.83 -16.85 16.29
CA GLU A 162 7.29 -16.62 17.68
C GLU A 162 6.11 -16.42 18.64
#